data_AF-A0A9W3BB83-F1
#
_entry.id   AF-A0A9W3BB83-F1
#
_cell.length_a   1.000
_cell.length_b   1.000
_cell.length_c   1.000
_cell.angle_alpha   90.00
_cell.angle_beta   90.00
_cell.angle_gamma   90.00
#
_symmetry.space_group_name_H-M   'P 1'
#
loop_
_entity.id
_entity.type
_entity.pdbx_description
1 polymer ?
#
loop_
_entity_poly.entity_id
_entity_poly.type
_entity_poly.pdbx_seq_one_letter_code
_entity_poly.pdbx_strand_id
1 'polypeptide(L)'
;MAASRALEPSWRCYSHINRNSRGYTCLVYAVEASADIPDVSDKLLGQVIKPDQQCQQFFGNDSFFCRASESKRSITEICQAMLCADVLRGLCIPQIALTGTSCGDGKVCINGHCVSDPYAPQLDENCAFGDRPSYSCSLFINDFMGNCYSTLGYRACCDTCNNVSRPVKGCEYRDRIIDCTKDHCLNSQVDCCGTCNYGTPFTPTYSTRRSTPKRSTTVNPLVLFTSIKDCKPGDQDLRPELCTNFSICLIQPTQCCHYCSSYYTSATTSTTTTRPLIPSTSPKTKCEPGDLDLRPELCTNTSVCQTKSSLCCHFCSLHYKSANTSTTQFTSPNECVLGEPDLSPQLCTSRSICQTQPLMCCKYCSSRDNSASHLSLYTIWIYCFCIAFFLYIKTNVY
;
A
#
# COMPACT_ATOMS: atom_id res chain seq x y z
N MET A 1 -22.61 -20.43 45.76
CA MET A 1 -22.46 -21.74 45.09
C MET A 1 -22.96 -21.59 43.66
N ALA A 2 -22.10 -21.18 42.74
CA ALA A 2 -22.38 -21.15 41.30
C ALA A 2 -21.13 -21.70 40.62
N ALA A 3 -21.31 -22.78 39.88
CA ALA A 3 -20.25 -23.62 39.38
C ALA A 3 -19.48 -22.93 38.25
N SER A 4 -18.18 -22.76 38.47
CA SER A 4 -17.18 -22.41 37.47
C SER A 4 -17.08 -23.55 36.45
N ARG A 5 -17.78 -23.44 35.31
CA ARG A 5 -17.49 -24.28 34.14
C ARG A 5 -16.29 -23.68 33.42
N ALA A 6 -15.13 -24.28 33.66
CA ALA A 6 -13.93 -24.06 32.88
C ALA A 6 -14.21 -24.41 31.41
N LEU A 7 -14.12 -23.40 30.55
CA LEU A 7 -13.92 -23.59 29.12
C LEU A 7 -12.47 -24.03 28.94
N GLU A 8 -12.23 -25.33 28.73
CA GLU A 8 -10.96 -25.80 28.18
C GLU A 8 -11.02 -25.68 26.65
N PRO A 9 -10.31 -24.73 26.03
CA PRO A 9 -10.20 -24.73 24.58
C PRO A 9 -9.27 -25.87 24.15
N SER A 10 -9.77 -26.69 23.22
CA SER A 10 -9.10 -27.79 22.55
C SER A 10 -7.86 -27.34 21.74
N TRP A 11 -6.76 -27.03 22.43
CA TRP A 11 -5.44 -26.75 21.83
C TRP A 11 -4.49 -27.95 21.90
N ARG A 12 -5.01 -29.18 21.79
CA ARG A 12 -4.19 -30.43 21.82
C ARG A 12 -3.29 -30.66 20.59
N CYS A 13 -3.06 -29.67 19.73
CA CYS A 13 -2.04 -29.77 18.67
C CYS A 13 -0.64 -29.34 19.13
N TYR A 14 -0.50 -28.64 20.27
CA TYR A 14 0.80 -28.02 20.60
C TYR A 14 1.79 -28.91 21.36
N SER A 15 1.38 -30.04 21.94
CA SER A 15 2.26 -30.82 22.83
C SER A 15 2.85 -32.10 22.22
N HIS A 16 2.48 -32.48 20.99
CA HIS A 16 3.05 -33.65 20.31
C HIS A 16 3.60 -33.32 18.92
N ILE A 17 4.55 -32.38 18.87
CA ILE A 17 5.47 -32.28 17.73
C ILE A 17 6.45 -33.44 17.86
N ASN A 18 6.02 -34.64 17.47
CA ASN A 18 6.89 -35.80 17.38
C ASN A 18 7.80 -35.58 16.17
N ARG A 19 9.07 -35.27 16.44
CA ARG A 19 10.07 -34.88 15.44
C ARG A 19 10.56 -36.14 14.73
N ASN A 20 9.76 -36.63 13.79
CA ASN A 20 10.14 -37.77 12.96
C ASN A 20 11.15 -37.27 11.90
N SER A 21 12.04 -38.14 11.41
CA SER A 21 13.04 -37.83 10.37
C SER A 21 12.45 -37.36 9.02
N ARG A 22 11.12 -37.30 8.90
CA ARG A 22 10.35 -36.87 7.71
C ARG A 22 9.70 -35.49 7.84
N GLY A 23 9.95 -34.75 8.93
CA GLY A 23 9.40 -33.40 9.11
C GLY A 23 7.99 -33.38 9.74
N TYR A 24 7.43 -32.17 9.88
CA TYR A 24 6.19 -31.89 10.62
C TYR A 24 4.97 -32.54 9.95
N THR A 25 4.40 -33.58 10.57
CA THR A 25 3.17 -34.29 10.12
C THR A 25 1.87 -33.57 10.51
N CYS A 26 1.93 -32.48 11.27
CA CYS A 26 0.74 -31.78 11.77
C CYS A 26 -0.03 -30.96 10.72
N LEU A 27 0.53 -30.76 9.52
CA LEU A 27 -0.15 -30.09 8.40
C LEU A 27 -0.79 -31.06 7.39
N VAL A 28 -0.70 -32.37 7.64
CA VAL A 28 -1.14 -33.40 6.68
C VAL A 28 -2.66 -33.60 6.72
N TYR A 29 -3.30 -33.34 7.86
CA TYR A 29 -4.74 -33.53 8.03
C TYR A 29 -5.46 -32.19 7.99
N ALA A 30 -6.49 -32.10 7.15
CA ALA A 30 -7.42 -30.98 7.18
C ALA A 30 -8.14 -30.99 8.54
N VAL A 31 -8.05 -29.88 9.26
CA VAL A 31 -8.81 -29.66 10.50
C VAL A 31 -10.15 -29.05 10.11
N GLU A 32 -11.24 -29.57 10.64
CA GLU A 32 -12.54 -28.92 10.49
C GLU A 32 -12.46 -27.52 11.10
N ALA A 33 -12.85 -26.50 10.32
CA ALA A 33 -12.84 -25.13 10.79
C ALA A 33 -13.74 -25.02 12.03
N SER A 34 -13.19 -24.57 13.15
CA SER A 34 -13.98 -24.31 14.34
C SER A 34 -15.06 -23.27 14.01
N ALA A 35 -16.30 -23.53 14.44
CA ALA A 35 -17.41 -22.58 14.28
C ALA A 35 -17.15 -21.23 14.99
N ASP A 36 -16.17 -21.20 15.92
CA ASP A 36 -15.78 -20.00 16.64
C ASP A 36 -14.78 -19.11 15.87
N ILE A 37 -14.20 -19.61 14.77
CA ILE A 37 -13.27 -18.84 13.94
C ILE A 37 -14.07 -18.13 12.84
N PRO A 38 -14.14 -16.79 12.85
CA PRO A 38 -14.87 -16.07 11.82
C PRO A 38 -14.23 -16.29 10.44
N ASP A 39 -15.05 -16.61 9.45
CA ASP A 39 -14.62 -16.61 8.05
C ASP A 39 -14.34 -15.16 7.62
N VAL A 40 -13.08 -14.89 7.30
CA VAL A 40 -12.60 -13.59 6.79
C VAL A 40 -12.13 -13.69 5.34
N SER A 41 -12.41 -14.81 4.66
CA SER A 41 -11.98 -15.03 3.27
C SER A 41 -12.60 -14.04 2.28
N ASP A 42 -13.74 -13.45 2.64
CA ASP A 42 -14.49 -12.52 1.80
C ASP A 42 -13.97 -11.08 1.89
N LYS A 43 -13.21 -10.72 2.95
CA LYS A 43 -12.78 -9.35 3.22
C LYS A 43 -11.27 -9.21 3.16
N LEU A 44 -10.82 -8.12 2.54
CA LEU A 44 -9.42 -7.72 2.61
C LEU A 44 -9.13 -7.14 4.00
N LEU A 45 -7.94 -7.38 4.53
CA LEU A 45 -7.59 -7.04 5.91
C LEU A 45 -7.75 -5.54 6.20
N GLY A 46 -7.38 -4.66 5.27
CA GLY A 46 -7.56 -3.21 5.38
C GLY A 46 -9.00 -2.73 5.29
N GLN A 47 -9.96 -3.59 4.89
CA GLN A 47 -11.40 -3.29 5.01
C GLN A 47 -11.93 -3.60 6.42
N VAL A 48 -11.25 -4.49 7.15
CA VAL A 48 -11.60 -4.86 8.53
C VAL A 48 -10.92 -3.92 9.53
N ILE A 49 -9.66 -3.57 9.27
CA ILE A 49 -8.84 -2.72 10.13
C ILE A 49 -8.72 -1.33 9.49
N LYS A 50 -9.41 -0.34 10.05
CA LYS A 50 -9.41 1.04 9.53
C LYS A 50 -8.03 1.71 9.70
N PRO A 51 -7.70 2.77 8.94
CA PRO A 51 -6.40 3.45 9.03
C PRO A 51 -6.00 3.87 10.46
N ASP A 52 -6.91 4.43 11.24
CA ASP A 52 -6.62 4.80 12.64
C ASP A 52 -6.20 3.57 13.47
N GLN A 53 -6.88 2.43 13.29
CA GLN A 53 -6.55 1.18 13.98
C GLN A 53 -5.23 0.58 13.50
N GLN A 54 -4.89 0.71 12.22
CA GLN A 54 -3.58 0.30 11.70
C GLN A 54 -2.48 1.12 12.37
N CYS A 55 -2.65 2.44 12.50
CA CYS A 55 -1.71 3.29 13.22
C CYS A 55 -1.57 2.90 14.70
N GLN A 56 -2.68 2.55 15.36
CA GLN A 56 -2.65 2.04 16.72
C GLN A 56 -1.85 0.74 16.86
N GLN A 57 -1.89 -0.14 15.87
CA GLN A 57 -1.09 -1.37 15.87
C GLN A 57 0.41 -1.10 15.71
N PHE A 58 0.81 -0.03 15.01
CA PHE A 58 2.21 0.33 14.83
C PHE A 58 2.81 1.11 16.00
N PHE A 59 2.06 2.07 16.55
CA PHE A 59 2.60 3.05 17.51
C PHE A 59 1.89 3.08 18.86
N GLY A 60 0.88 2.23 19.08
CA GLY A 60 0.10 2.16 20.32
C GLY A 60 -1.22 2.94 20.27
N ASN A 61 -2.03 2.78 21.32
CA ASN A 61 -3.44 3.20 21.34
C ASN A 61 -3.69 4.69 21.07
N ASP A 62 -2.71 5.55 21.39
CA ASP A 62 -2.82 7.00 21.19
C ASP A 62 -2.53 7.43 19.74
N SER A 63 -1.98 6.54 18.92
CA SER A 63 -1.71 6.81 17.50
C SER A 63 -2.99 6.80 16.66
N PHE A 64 -3.00 7.58 15.60
CA PHE A 64 -4.10 7.69 14.64
C PHE A 64 -3.58 8.07 13.26
N PHE A 65 -4.41 7.94 12.24
CA PHE A 65 -4.07 8.32 10.88
C PHE A 65 -4.06 9.86 10.74
N CYS A 66 -2.93 10.40 10.29
CA CYS A 66 -2.78 11.81 9.99
C CYS A 66 -3.53 12.15 8.69
N ARG A 67 -4.62 12.90 8.83
CA ARG A 67 -5.52 13.27 7.74
C ARG A 67 -4.83 14.24 6.76
N ALA A 68 -5.25 14.20 5.49
CA ALA A 68 -4.64 14.94 4.38
C ALA A 68 -4.49 16.46 4.59
N SER A 69 -5.26 17.07 5.49
CA SER A 69 -5.08 18.47 5.92
C SER A 69 -3.67 18.77 6.38
N GLU A 70 -3.02 17.81 7.02
CA GLU A 70 -1.66 17.97 7.56
C GLU A 70 -0.59 17.68 6.50
N SER A 71 -0.91 16.87 5.49
CA SER A 71 0.09 16.35 4.56
C SER A 71 0.04 16.93 3.14
N LYS A 72 -0.98 17.72 2.76
CA LYS A 72 -1.23 18.17 1.37
C LYS A 72 -1.31 17.04 0.33
N ARG A 73 -1.35 15.77 0.78
CA ARG A 73 -1.31 14.59 -0.09
C ARG A 73 -2.71 14.20 -0.53
N SER A 74 -2.80 13.63 -1.73
CA SER A 74 -4.02 12.99 -2.21
C SER A 74 -4.38 11.79 -1.34
N ILE A 75 -5.67 11.53 -1.13
CA ILE A 75 -6.14 10.31 -0.45
C ILE A 75 -5.60 9.04 -1.11
N THR A 76 -5.37 9.06 -2.43
CA THR A 76 -4.84 7.92 -3.19
C THR A 76 -3.43 7.52 -2.76
N GLU A 77 -2.67 8.44 -2.16
CA GLU A 77 -1.30 8.19 -1.68
C GLU A 77 -1.26 7.37 -0.38
N ILE A 78 -2.39 7.18 0.30
CA ILE A 78 -2.47 6.35 1.51
C ILE A 78 -1.94 4.93 1.27
N CYS A 79 -2.11 4.40 0.06
CA CYS A 79 -1.64 3.06 -0.30
C CYS A 79 -0.12 2.94 -0.30
N GLN A 80 0.59 4.03 -0.59
CA GLN A 80 2.05 4.07 -0.61
C GLN A 80 2.61 4.52 0.75
N ALA A 81 1.94 5.47 1.39
CA ALA A 81 2.38 6.07 2.65
C ALA A 81 1.17 6.55 3.48
N MET A 82 0.62 5.65 4.28
CA MET A 82 -0.30 5.96 5.36
C MET A 82 0.46 6.63 6.50
N LEU A 83 0.18 7.90 6.76
CA LEU A 83 0.87 8.67 7.79
C LEU A 83 0.24 8.42 9.15
N CYS A 84 1.00 7.93 10.12
CA CYS A 84 0.53 7.66 11.48
C CYS A 84 1.13 8.65 12.48
N ALA A 85 0.31 9.13 13.41
CA ALA A 85 0.75 10.07 14.43
C ALA A 85 1.64 9.37 15.47
N ASP A 86 2.87 9.85 15.61
CA ASP A 86 3.74 9.59 16.75
C ASP A 86 3.49 10.71 17.77
N VAL A 87 2.55 10.45 18.70
CA VAL A 87 2.09 11.44 19.70
C VAL A 87 3.23 11.93 20.59
N LEU A 88 4.22 11.08 20.87
CA LEU A 88 5.38 11.45 21.70
C LEU A 88 6.27 12.48 21.00
N ARG A 89 6.40 12.37 19.67
CA ARG A 89 7.23 13.28 18.87
C ARG A 89 6.45 14.43 18.24
N GLY A 90 5.12 14.36 18.22
CA GLY A 90 4.27 15.32 17.52
C GLY A 90 4.48 15.32 16.00
N LEU A 91 4.84 14.17 15.42
CA LEU A 91 5.15 14.01 14.00
C LEU A 91 4.32 12.88 13.38
N CYS A 92 4.13 12.94 12.06
CA CYS A 92 3.46 11.90 11.30
C CYS A 92 4.49 11.02 10.56
N ILE A 93 4.52 9.73 10.88
CA ILE A 93 5.49 8.78 10.34
C ILE A 93 4.81 7.92 9.26
N PRO A 94 5.39 7.80 8.05
CA PRO A 94 4.81 6.99 6.98
C PRO A 94 4.89 5.49 7.28
N GLN A 95 3.79 4.80 7.02
CA GLN A 95 3.62 3.35 7.05
C GLN A 95 2.94 2.87 5.77
N ILE A 96 3.06 1.58 5.47
CA ILE A 96 2.34 0.99 4.34
C ILE A 96 0.94 0.61 4.80
N ALA A 97 -0.10 1.08 4.11
CA ALA A 97 -1.46 0.69 4.40
C ALA A 97 -1.68 -0.81 4.10
N LEU A 98 -2.47 -1.48 4.92
CA LEU A 98 -2.85 -2.87 4.68
C LEU A 98 -3.60 -3.03 3.35
N THR A 99 -3.42 -4.17 2.69
CA THR A 99 -4.20 -4.50 1.48
C THR A 99 -5.69 -4.50 1.81
N GLY A 100 -6.49 -3.80 1.01
CA GLY A 100 -7.92 -3.56 1.25
C GLY A 100 -8.24 -2.21 1.90
N THR A 101 -7.25 -1.45 2.36
CA THR A 101 -7.48 -0.14 2.96
C THR A 101 -8.15 0.78 1.95
N SER A 102 -9.25 1.43 2.33
CA SER A 102 -9.98 2.30 1.41
C SER A 102 -9.16 3.57 1.09
N CYS A 103 -9.12 3.93 -0.19
CA CYS A 103 -8.27 5.03 -0.69
C CYS A 103 -9.02 5.99 -1.62
N GLY A 104 -10.34 5.85 -1.71
CA GLY A 104 -11.24 6.66 -2.53
C GLY A 104 -12.59 5.99 -2.68
N ASP A 105 -13.56 6.68 -3.30
CA ASP A 105 -14.89 6.12 -3.54
C ASP A 105 -14.82 4.87 -4.43
N GLY A 106 -15.22 3.71 -3.89
CA GLY A 106 -15.14 2.44 -4.61
C GLY A 106 -13.72 1.96 -4.89
N LYS A 107 -12.72 2.42 -4.13
CA LYS A 107 -11.30 2.05 -4.31
C LYS A 107 -10.63 1.56 -3.02
N VAL A 108 -9.72 0.61 -3.18
CA VAL A 108 -8.90 0.04 -2.09
C VAL A 108 -7.43 -0.07 -2.48
N CYS A 109 -6.57 -0.19 -1.47
CA CYS A 109 -5.15 -0.41 -1.65
C CYS A 109 -4.83 -1.86 -1.98
N ILE A 110 -4.20 -2.11 -3.13
CA ILE A 110 -3.67 -3.43 -3.51
C ILE A 110 -2.23 -3.23 -4.00
N ASN A 111 -1.27 -3.90 -3.35
CA ASN A 111 0.17 -3.81 -3.66
C ASN A 111 0.69 -2.35 -3.74
N GLY A 112 0.23 -1.49 -2.83
CA GLY A 112 0.65 -0.08 -2.78
C GLY A 112 -0.08 0.85 -3.76
N HIS A 113 -1.03 0.36 -4.55
CA HIS A 113 -1.79 1.15 -5.51
C HIS A 113 -3.26 1.29 -5.10
N CYS A 114 -3.83 2.47 -5.35
CA CYS A 114 -5.26 2.71 -5.15
C CYS A 114 -6.05 2.27 -6.38
N VAL A 115 -6.70 1.11 -6.29
CA VAL A 115 -7.39 0.47 -7.42
C VAL A 115 -8.89 0.37 -7.15
N SER A 116 -9.70 0.44 -8.20
CA SER A 116 -11.14 0.23 -8.11
C SER A 116 -11.44 -1.23 -7.76
N ASP A 117 -12.31 -1.44 -6.77
CA ASP A 117 -12.76 -2.76 -6.36
C ASP A 117 -14.28 -2.74 -6.17
N PRO A 118 -15.04 -3.68 -6.76
CA PRO A 118 -16.50 -3.68 -6.70
C PRO A 118 -17.05 -3.87 -5.28
N TYR A 119 -16.23 -4.37 -4.35
CA TYR A 119 -16.55 -4.57 -2.94
C TYR A 119 -15.96 -3.48 -2.04
N ALA A 120 -15.24 -2.51 -2.61
CA ALA A 120 -14.76 -1.36 -1.86
C ALA A 120 -15.95 -0.57 -1.27
N PRO A 121 -15.83 -0.06 -0.04
CA PRO A 121 -16.84 0.82 0.51
C PRO A 121 -16.91 2.12 -0.30
N GLN A 122 -18.11 2.70 -0.32
CA GLN A 122 -18.26 4.05 -0.84
C GLN A 122 -17.80 5.05 0.20
N LEU A 123 -17.02 6.03 -0.25
CA LEU A 123 -16.43 7.05 0.59
C LEU A 123 -16.80 8.42 0.05
N ASP A 124 -17.16 9.33 0.96
CA ASP A 124 -17.12 10.75 0.64
C ASP A 124 -15.65 11.17 0.59
N GLU A 125 -15.17 11.62 -0.57
CA GLU A 125 -13.79 12.07 -0.75
C GLU A 125 -13.41 13.20 0.22
N ASN A 126 -14.41 13.98 0.67
CA ASN A 126 -14.19 15.07 1.62
C ASN A 126 -14.13 14.58 3.08
N CYS A 127 -14.60 13.36 3.36
CA CYS A 127 -14.71 12.80 4.71
C CYS A 127 -14.44 11.29 4.77
N ALA A 128 -13.43 10.82 4.03
CA ALA A 128 -13.20 9.38 3.85
C ALA A 128 -12.88 8.62 5.15
N PHE A 129 -12.32 9.30 6.15
CA PHE A 129 -11.84 8.69 7.39
C PHE A 129 -12.50 9.27 8.64
N GLY A 130 -13.53 10.09 8.47
CA GLY A 130 -14.28 10.67 9.58
C GLY A 130 -13.49 11.63 10.48
N ASP A 131 -14.04 11.85 11.67
CA ASP A 131 -13.52 12.79 12.68
C ASP A 131 -12.18 12.35 13.27
N ARG A 132 -11.35 13.33 13.63
CA ARG A 132 -10.06 13.10 14.29
C ARG A 132 -10.23 12.64 15.74
N PRO A 133 -9.68 11.47 16.14
CA PRO A 133 -9.90 10.91 17.47
C PRO A 133 -9.41 11.81 18.62
N SER A 134 -8.32 12.55 18.40
CA SER A 134 -7.72 13.42 19.41
C SER A 134 -8.41 14.79 19.53
N TYR A 135 -9.46 15.06 18.76
CA TYR A 135 -10.11 16.36 18.68
C TYR A 135 -11.57 16.23 19.11
N SER A 136 -11.99 17.04 20.09
CA SER A 136 -13.38 17.01 20.56
C SER A 136 -14.29 17.76 19.59
N CYS A 137 -14.61 17.10 18.48
CA CYS A 137 -15.44 17.68 17.42
C CYS A 137 -16.82 18.12 17.91
N SER A 138 -17.41 17.36 18.84
CA SER A 138 -18.68 17.73 19.46
C SER A 138 -18.59 19.06 20.23
N LEU A 139 -17.56 19.27 21.06
CA LEU A 139 -17.40 20.52 21.80
C LEU A 139 -17.10 21.69 20.85
N PHE A 140 -16.21 21.47 19.89
CA PHE A 140 -15.81 22.49 18.91
C PHE A 140 -16.97 22.97 18.03
N ILE A 141 -17.87 22.07 17.62
CA ILE A 141 -19.04 22.40 16.80
C ILE A 141 -20.20 22.93 17.64
N ASN A 142 -20.33 22.51 18.90
CA ASN A 142 -21.32 23.06 19.83
C ASN A 142 -21.01 24.50 20.23
N ASP A 143 -19.72 24.87 20.33
CA ASP A 143 -19.30 26.25 20.58
C ASP A 143 -19.72 27.16 19.43
N PHE A 144 -19.43 26.74 18.18
CA PHE A 144 -19.88 27.45 16.99
C PHE A 144 -19.98 26.52 15.78
N MET A 145 -21.21 26.29 15.29
CA MET A 145 -21.43 25.39 14.12
C MET A 145 -20.76 25.92 12.84
N GLY A 146 -20.61 27.24 12.70
CA GLY A 146 -19.92 27.84 11.57
C GLY A 146 -18.44 27.45 11.44
N ASN A 147 -17.85 26.84 12.47
CA ASN A 147 -16.53 26.22 12.38
C ASN A 147 -16.43 25.16 11.26
N CYS A 148 -17.55 24.56 10.86
CA CYS A 148 -17.61 23.62 9.74
C CYS A 148 -17.43 24.29 8.35
N TYR A 149 -17.53 25.62 8.24
CA TYR A 149 -17.14 26.32 7.01
C TYR A 149 -15.63 26.48 6.87
N SER A 150 -14.87 26.38 7.97
CA SER A 150 -13.42 26.41 7.92
C SER A 150 -12.87 25.10 7.36
N THR A 151 -11.98 25.19 6.36
CA THR A 151 -11.30 24.01 5.79
C THR A 151 -10.62 23.15 6.87
N LEU A 152 -10.06 23.78 7.91
CA LEU A 152 -9.42 23.05 9.01
C LEU A 152 -10.44 22.39 9.94
N GLY A 153 -11.50 23.13 10.31
CA GLY A 153 -12.56 22.64 11.18
C GLY A 153 -13.30 21.46 10.54
N TYR A 154 -13.72 21.62 9.28
CA TYR A 154 -14.36 20.55 8.52
C TYR A 154 -13.44 19.33 8.38
N ARG A 155 -12.18 19.49 7.97
CA ARG A 155 -11.28 18.31 7.80
C ARG A 155 -10.96 17.58 9.10
N ALA A 156 -10.96 18.28 10.23
CA ALA A 156 -10.79 17.65 11.54
C ALA A 156 -12.06 16.94 12.01
N CYS A 157 -13.23 17.46 11.64
CA CYS A 157 -14.53 17.09 12.20
C CYS A 157 -15.62 16.84 11.15
N CYS A 158 -15.25 16.21 10.03
CA CYS A 158 -16.13 16.13 8.88
C CYS A 158 -17.37 15.26 9.13
N ASP A 159 -17.27 14.18 9.92
CA ASP A 159 -18.43 13.34 10.24
C ASP A 159 -19.39 14.12 11.14
N THR A 160 -18.88 14.80 12.17
CA THR A 160 -19.72 15.64 13.03
C THR A 160 -20.33 16.80 12.23
N CYS A 161 -19.57 17.47 11.35
CA CYS A 161 -20.09 18.52 10.48
C CYS A 161 -21.22 18.00 9.56
N ASN A 162 -21.00 16.87 8.89
CA ASN A 162 -22.02 16.25 8.04
C ASN A 162 -23.30 15.91 8.81
N ASN A 163 -23.18 15.48 10.07
CA ASN A 163 -24.33 15.17 10.93
C ASN A 163 -25.14 16.40 11.36
N VAL A 164 -24.51 17.58 11.48
CA VAL A 164 -25.20 18.84 11.82
C VAL A 164 -25.60 19.67 10.59
N SER A 165 -25.18 19.23 9.40
CA SER A 165 -25.45 19.93 8.14
C SER A 165 -26.94 20.02 7.85
N ARG A 166 -27.33 21.13 7.21
CA ARG A 166 -28.70 21.40 6.76
C ARG A 166 -28.74 21.48 5.24
N PRO A 167 -29.88 21.12 4.62
CA PRO A 167 -30.08 21.18 3.18
C PRO A 167 -30.32 22.62 2.68
N VAL A 168 -29.47 23.58 3.06
CA VAL A 168 -29.55 24.98 2.61
C VAL A 168 -28.21 25.40 2.03
N LYS A 169 -28.17 25.68 0.72
CA LYS A 169 -26.91 25.86 0.00
C LYS A 169 -26.23 27.14 0.46
N GLY A 170 -24.98 27.04 0.89
CA GLY A 170 -24.20 28.13 1.48
C GLY A 170 -24.60 28.48 2.92
N CYS A 171 -25.57 27.77 3.50
CA CYS A 171 -25.99 27.90 4.89
C CYS A 171 -26.07 26.54 5.62
N GLU A 172 -25.23 25.60 5.21
CA GLU A 172 -25.25 24.20 5.66
C GLU A 172 -25.08 24.10 7.18
N TYR A 173 -24.32 25.01 7.79
CA TYR A 173 -23.97 24.98 9.21
C TYR A 173 -24.51 26.17 10.00
N ARG A 174 -25.65 26.74 9.56
CA ARG A 174 -26.19 28.01 10.07
C ARG A 174 -25.25 29.19 9.75
N ASP A 175 -25.12 30.13 10.68
CA ASP A 175 -24.30 31.34 10.55
C ASP A 175 -22.80 31.00 10.39
N ARG A 176 -22.13 31.79 9.55
CA ARG A 176 -20.68 31.70 9.23
C ARG A 176 -19.81 32.52 10.19
N ILE A 177 -20.40 33.52 10.85
CA ILE A 177 -19.76 34.34 11.87
C ILE A 177 -20.51 34.25 13.20
N ILE A 178 -19.82 34.57 14.29
CA ILE A 178 -20.38 34.62 15.64
C ILE A 178 -21.18 35.94 15.79
N ASP A 179 -22.11 35.99 16.74
CA ASP A 179 -22.89 37.17 17.11
C ASP A 179 -23.80 37.76 16.01
N CYS A 180 -24.31 36.90 15.13
CA CYS A 180 -25.35 37.30 14.19
C CYS A 180 -26.63 37.75 14.91
N THR A 181 -27.10 38.94 14.53
CA THR A 181 -28.36 39.54 14.98
C THR A 181 -29.23 39.90 13.77
N LYS A 182 -30.51 40.23 14.00
CA LYS A 182 -31.44 40.58 12.89
C LYS A 182 -30.99 41.80 12.08
N ASP A 183 -30.25 42.72 12.68
CA ASP A 183 -29.77 43.93 11.98
C ASP A 183 -28.73 43.59 10.90
N HIS A 184 -28.02 42.47 11.06
CA HIS A 184 -27.06 41.98 10.08
C HIS A 184 -27.72 41.47 8.79
N CYS A 185 -29.04 41.26 8.77
CA CYS A 185 -29.74 40.75 7.59
C CYS A 185 -29.78 41.73 6.42
N LEU A 186 -29.50 43.02 6.63
CA LEU A 186 -29.45 44.01 5.55
C LEU A 186 -28.13 43.97 4.78
N ASN A 187 -27.00 43.73 5.47
CA ASN A 187 -25.65 43.88 4.90
C ASN A 187 -24.82 42.59 4.91
N SER A 188 -25.19 41.60 5.73
CA SER A 188 -24.40 40.39 6.00
C SER A 188 -25.27 39.12 5.97
N GLN A 189 -26.35 39.12 5.18
CA GLN A 189 -27.28 37.98 5.09
C GLN A 189 -26.61 36.65 4.71
N VAL A 190 -25.49 36.69 3.97
CA VAL A 190 -24.73 35.48 3.57
C VAL A 190 -23.99 34.89 4.76
N ASP A 191 -23.41 35.74 5.61
CA ASP A 191 -22.66 35.31 6.79
C ASP A 191 -23.59 35.01 7.98
N CYS A 192 -24.72 35.70 8.08
CA CYS A 192 -25.75 35.48 9.10
C CYS A 192 -26.96 34.72 8.56
N CYS A 193 -26.72 33.75 7.68
CA CYS A 193 -27.77 33.09 6.94
C CYS A 193 -28.71 32.24 7.81
N GLY A 194 -28.23 31.68 8.92
CA GLY A 194 -29.05 30.93 9.87
C GLY A 194 -29.97 31.85 10.67
N THR A 195 -29.45 33.00 11.10
CA THR A 195 -30.21 34.04 11.81
C THR A 195 -31.23 34.72 10.89
N CYS A 196 -30.85 34.98 9.65
CA CYS A 196 -31.70 35.64 8.66
C CYS A 196 -32.64 34.69 7.90
N ASN A 197 -32.55 33.38 8.13
CA ASN A 197 -33.19 32.34 7.31
C ASN A 197 -32.92 32.54 5.79
N TYR A 198 -31.70 32.97 5.46
CA TYR A 198 -31.28 33.23 4.09
C TYR A 198 -30.73 31.94 3.47
N GLY A 199 -31.08 31.71 2.20
CA GLY A 199 -30.58 30.59 1.40
C GLY A 199 -31.70 29.84 0.69
N THR A 200 -31.33 29.04 -0.31
CA THR A 200 -32.26 28.18 -1.02
C THR A 200 -32.18 26.77 -0.46
N PRO A 201 -33.31 26.21 0.01
CA PRO A 201 -33.38 24.78 0.31
C PRO A 201 -32.99 24.00 -0.93
N PHE A 202 -32.10 23.02 -0.78
CA PHE A 202 -31.80 22.07 -1.85
C PHE A 202 -32.17 20.69 -1.36
N THR A 203 -32.76 19.86 -2.21
CA THR A 203 -32.86 18.44 -1.91
C THR A 203 -31.45 17.88 -2.01
N PRO A 204 -30.86 17.33 -0.93
CA PRO A 204 -29.58 16.66 -1.05
C PRO A 204 -29.74 15.61 -2.12
N THR A 205 -28.96 15.71 -3.19
CA THR A 205 -28.73 14.55 -4.05
C THR A 205 -27.91 13.61 -3.19
N TYR A 206 -28.58 12.85 -2.32
CA TYR A 206 -27.96 11.70 -1.69
C TYR A 206 -27.47 10.87 -2.85
N SER A 207 -26.16 10.89 -3.09
CA SER A 207 -25.52 9.96 -4.01
C SER A 207 -26.09 8.62 -3.61
N THR A 208 -26.94 8.05 -4.48
CA THR A 208 -27.65 6.79 -4.19
C THR A 208 -26.56 5.82 -3.85
N ARG A 209 -26.40 5.59 -2.53
CA ARG A 209 -25.25 4.90 -2.00
C ARG A 209 -25.30 3.54 -2.66
N ARG A 210 -24.39 3.27 -3.59
CA ARG A 210 -24.40 2.03 -4.36
C ARG A 210 -24.32 0.96 -3.30
N SER A 211 -25.36 0.15 -3.19
CA SER A 211 -25.36 -0.97 -2.27
C SER A 211 -24.15 -1.80 -2.63
N THR A 212 -23.15 -1.83 -1.75
CA THR A 212 -21.95 -2.63 -1.96
C THR A 212 -22.44 -4.05 -2.19
N PRO A 213 -22.19 -4.67 -3.36
CA PRO A 213 -22.57 -6.04 -3.59
C PRO A 213 -22.01 -6.85 -2.42
N LYS A 214 -22.86 -7.58 -1.69
CA LYS A 214 -22.32 -8.59 -0.79
C LYS A 214 -21.51 -9.52 -1.67
N ARG A 215 -20.23 -9.71 -1.34
CA ARG A 215 -19.43 -10.75 -1.98
C ARG A 215 -20.19 -12.03 -1.75
N SER A 216 -20.67 -12.64 -2.84
CA SER A 216 -21.31 -13.94 -2.75
C SER A 216 -20.23 -14.88 -2.26
N THR A 217 -20.20 -15.15 -0.96
CA THR A 217 -19.73 -16.42 -0.44
C THR A 217 -20.73 -17.44 -0.98
N THR A 218 -20.56 -17.74 -2.27
CA THR A 218 -20.75 -19.10 -2.72
C THR A 218 -19.71 -19.87 -1.92
N VAL A 219 -20.06 -20.19 -0.68
CA VAL A 219 -19.55 -21.35 0.02
C VAL A 219 -19.71 -22.41 -1.06
N ASN A 220 -18.63 -22.77 -1.74
CA ASN A 220 -18.63 -24.03 -2.45
C ASN A 220 -18.96 -25.00 -1.32
N PRO A 221 -20.21 -25.53 -1.24
CA PRO A 221 -20.53 -26.50 -0.21
C PRO A 221 -19.45 -27.53 -0.37
N LEU A 222 -18.62 -27.73 0.66
CA LEU A 222 -17.39 -28.55 0.64
C LEU A 222 -17.60 -29.59 -0.44
N VAL A 223 -17.12 -29.29 -1.65
CA VAL A 223 -17.40 -30.17 -2.77
C VAL A 223 -16.46 -31.26 -2.37
N LEU A 224 -17.02 -32.29 -1.74
CA LEU A 224 -16.44 -33.61 -1.72
C LEU A 224 -15.98 -33.74 -3.16
N PHE A 225 -14.68 -33.64 -3.38
CA PHE A 225 -14.09 -33.65 -4.71
C PHE A 225 -14.42 -35.04 -5.25
N THR A 226 -15.64 -35.20 -5.74
CA THR A 226 -16.03 -36.22 -6.67
C THR A 226 -15.25 -35.82 -7.90
N SER A 227 -14.02 -36.33 -7.97
CA SER A 227 -13.14 -36.34 -9.13
C SER A 227 -13.33 -35.13 -10.02
N ILE A 228 -12.52 -34.08 -9.82
CA ILE A 228 -12.29 -33.04 -10.83
C ILE A 228 -12.17 -33.80 -12.16
N LYS A 229 -13.07 -33.53 -13.11
CA LYS A 229 -12.88 -34.04 -14.47
C LYS A 229 -11.59 -33.37 -14.94
N ASP A 230 -10.54 -34.16 -15.06
CA ASP A 230 -9.30 -33.74 -15.69
C ASP A 230 -9.66 -33.05 -17.00
N CYS A 231 -9.15 -31.83 -17.22
CA CYS A 231 -9.25 -31.17 -18.52
C CYS A 231 -8.76 -32.16 -19.57
N LYS A 232 -9.64 -32.58 -20.48
CA LYS A 232 -9.22 -33.43 -21.59
C LYS A 232 -8.65 -32.54 -22.68
N PRO A 233 -7.59 -32.99 -23.39
CA PRO A 233 -7.12 -32.30 -24.58
C PRO A 233 -8.28 -32.06 -25.55
N GLY A 234 -8.58 -30.79 -25.83
CA GLY A 234 -9.72 -30.36 -26.65
C GLY A 234 -10.86 -29.67 -25.90
N ASP A 235 -10.84 -29.64 -24.56
CA ASP A 235 -11.82 -28.88 -23.78
C ASP A 235 -11.62 -27.36 -23.98
N GLN A 236 -12.71 -26.63 -24.16
CA GLN A 236 -12.70 -25.20 -24.48
C GLN A 236 -12.37 -24.33 -23.25
N ASP A 237 -11.64 -23.23 -23.45
CA ASP A 237 -11.36 -22.27 -22.38
C ASP A 237 -12.65 -21.56 -21.96
N LEU A 238 -12.97 -21.62 -20.66
CA LEU A 238 -14.15 -20.96 -20.11
C LEU A 238 -13.98 -19.43 -20.05
N ARG A 239 -12.74 -18.95 -19.89
CA ARG A 239 -12.39 -17.51 -19.86
C ARG A 239 -11.10 -17.23 -20.65
N PRO A 240 -11.13 -17.30 -21.99
CA PRO A 240 -9.95 -17.13 -22.84
C PRO A 240 -9.18 -15.82 -22.57
N GLU A 241 -9.88 -14.76 -22.16
CA GLU A 241 -9.32 -13.45 -21.85
C GLU A 241 -8.34 -13.44 -20.66
N LEU A 242 -8.44 -14.42 -19.76
CA LEU A 242 -7.55 -14.58 -18.61
C LEU A 242 -6.34 -15.47 -18.93
N CYS A 243 -6.39 -16.24 -20.01
CA CYS A 243 -5.40 -17.27 -20.36
C CYS A 243 -4.18 -16.69 -21.10
N THR A 244 -3.56 -15.65 -20.55
CA THR A 244 -2.41 -14.96 -21.17
C THR A 244 -1.06 -15.31 -20.54
N ASN A 245 -1.07 -15.89 -19.34
CA ASN A 245 0.14 -16.19 -18.58
C ASN A 245 0.10 -17.61 -17.99
N PHE A 246 1.23 -18.32 -18.04
CA PHE A 246 1.41 -19.67 -17.49
C PHE A 246 1.00 -19.80 -16.01
N SER A 247 1.15 -18.73 -15.21
CA SER A 247 0.73 -18.76 -13.80
C SER A 247 -0.76 -19.11 -13.63
N ILE A 248 -1.61 -18.81 -14.61
CA ILE A 248 -3.02 -19.22 -14.58
C ILE A 248 -3.18 -20.75 -14.60
N CYS A 249 -2.29 -21.48 -15.29
CA CYS A 249 -2.32 -22.95 -15.31
C CYS A 249 -1.97 -23.58 -13.97
N LEU A 250 -1.21 -22.88 -13.12
CA LEU A 250 -0.88 -23.35 -11.78
C LEU A 250 -1.99 -23.06 -10.76
N ILE A 251 -2.68 -21.94 -10.93
CA ILE A 251 -3.64 -21.44 -9.92
C ILE A 251 -5.07 -21.85 -10.27
N GLN A 252 -5.43 -21.89 -11.56
CA GLN A 252 -6.79 -22.12 -12.06
C GLN A 252 -6.82 -22.89 -13.41
N PRO A 253 -6.25 -24.11 -13.49
CA PRO A 253 -6.12 -24.85 -14.75
C PRO A 253 -7.45 -25.12 -15.46
N THR A 254 -8.55 -25.23 -14.71
CA THR A 254 -9.89 -25.51 -15.24
C THR A 254 -10.54 -24.33 -15.96
N GLN A 255 -10.07 -23.09 -15.75
CA GLN A 255 -10.59 -21.92 -16.48
C GLN A 255 -9.95 -21.77 -17.86
N CYS A 256 -8.81 -22.41 -18.07
CA CYS A 256 -7.95 -22.29 -19.25
C CYS A 256 -7.49 -23.67 -19.75
N CYS A 257 -8.41 -24.63 -19.83
CA CYS A 257 -8.09 -26.03 -20.17
C CYS A 257 -7.35 -26.17 -21.51
N HIS A 258 -7.77 -25.47 -22.56
CA HIS A 258 -7.15 -25.54 -23.89
C HIS A 258 -5.76 -24.91 -23.86
N TYR A 259 -5.65 -23.70 -23.29
CA TYR A 259 -4.38 -22.99 -23.16
C TYR A 259 -3.35 -23.82 -22.37
N CYS A 260 -3.73 -24.32 -21.20
CA CYS A 260 -2.85 -25.10 -20.35
C CYS A 260 -2.50 -26.47 -20.96
N SER A 261 -3.47 -27.17 -21.58
CA SER A 261 -3.20 -28.43 -22.27
C SER A 261 -2.23 -28.24 -23.44
N SER A 262 -2.40 -27.19 -24.25
CA SER A 262 -1.49 -26.91 -25.35
C SER A 262 -0.06 -26.65 -24.86
N TYR A 263 0.07 -25.90 -23.77
CA TYR A 263 1.36 -25.59 -23.15
C TYR A 263 2.07 -26.84 -22.63
N TYR A 264 1.39 -27.71 -21.89
CA TYR A 264 1.97 -28.97 -21.39
C TYR A 264 2.32 -29.94 -22.52
N THR A 265 1.54 -29.97 -23.60
CA THR A 265 1.82 -30.81 -24.77
C THR A 265 3.07 -30.32 -25.50
N SER A 266 3.23 -29.01 -25.70
CA SER A 266 4.43 -28.40 -26.29
C SER A 266 5.69 -28.67 -25.47
N ALA A 267 5.60 -28.61 -24.13
CA ALA A 267 6.71 -28.95 -23.24
C ALA A 267 7.11 -30.44 -23.34
N THR A 268 6.12 -31.34 -23.46
CA THR A 268 6.36 -32.79 -23.52
C THR A 268 6.94 -33.25 -24.86
N THR A 269 6.51 -32.60 -25.96
CA THR A 269 6.96 -32.97 -27.31
C THR A 269 8.42 -32.56 -27.57
N SER A 270 8.94 -31.60 -26.82
CA SER A 270 10.35 -31.19 -26.93
C SER A 270 11.34 -32.21 -26.32
N THR A 271 10.85 -33.30 -25.71
CA THR A 271 11.67 -34.34 -25.06
C THR A 271 11.64 -35.72 -25.73
N THR A 272 10.98 -35.90 -26.88
CA THR A 272 10.85 -37.23 -27.51
C THR A 272 11.26 -37.24 -28.98
N THR A 273 12.55 -37.01 -29.24
CA THR A 273 13.19 -37.46 -30.48
C THR A 273 13.97 -38.73 -30.19
N THR A 274 13.43 -39.86 -30.64
CA THR A 274 14.03 -41.19 -30.58
C THR A 274 15.30 -41.22 -31.45
N ARG A 275 16.47 -41.18 -30.80
CA ARG A 275 17.78 -41.43 -31.43
C ARG A 275 18.42 -42.70 -30.82
N PRO A 276 19.12 -43.54 -31.60
CA PRO A 276 19.58 -44.86 -31.14
C PRO A 276 20.55 -44.78 -29.96
N LEU A 277 20.50 -45.82 -29.12
CA LEU A 277 21.40 -46.09 -27.99
C LEU A 277 22.88 -45.84 -28.35
N ILE A 278 23.46 -44.82 -27.72
CA ILE A 278 24.91 -44.58 -27.61
C ILE A 278 25.22 -44.45 -26.11
N PRO A 279 26.38 -44.94 -25.62
CA PRO A 279 26.64 -45.12 -24.19
C PRO A 279 26.61 -43.82 -23.40
N SER A 280 26.20 -43.95 -22.14
CA SER A 280 26.30 -42.95 -21.07
C SER A 280 27.58 -42.13 -21.19
N THR A 281 27.44 -40.92 -21.73
CA THR A 281 28.49 -39.90 -21.73
C THR A 281 28.16 -38.88 -20.66
N SER A 282 29.20 -38.52 -19.91
CA SER A 282 29.24 -37.73 -18.69
C SER A 282 28.36 -36.47 -18.70
N PRO A 283 27.95 -35.97 -17.51
CA PRO A 283 27.11 -34.78 -17.40
C PRO A 283 27.76 -33.61 -18.14
N LYS A 284 27.05 -33.01 -19.10
CA LYS A 284 27.48 -31.75 -19.73
C LYS A 284 27.57 -30.69 -18.64
N THR A 285 28.79 -30.33 -18.26
CA THR A 285 29.13 -29.38 -17.19
C THR A 285 29.11 -27.92 -17.66
N LYS A 286 28.69 -27.63 -18.89
CA LYS A 286 28.67 -26.28 -19.45
C LYS A 286 27.37 -26.01 -20.20
N CYS A 287 26.75 -24.88 -19.89
CA CYS A 287 25.60 -24.34 -20.62
C CYS A 287 26.03 -23.81 -21.98
N GLU A 288 25.24 -24.09 -23.01
CA GLU A 288 25.38 -23.48 -24.33
C GLU A 288 24.45 -22.25 -24.45
N PRO A 289 24.82 -21.23 -25.25
CA PRO A 289 23.96 -20.07 -25.47
C PRO A 289 22.61 -20.46 -26.05
N GLY A 290 21.53 -20.24 -25.29
CA GLY A 290 20.16 -20.62 -25.65
C GLY A 290 19.53 -21.67 -24.74
N ASP A 291 20.31 -22.28 -23.84
CA ASP A 291 19.78 -23.24 -22.85
C ASP A 291 18.84 -22.56 -21.85
N LEU A 292 17.69 -23.18 -21.61
CA LEU A 292 16.67 -22.71 -20.66
C LEU A 292 17.04 -23.02 -19.20
N ASP A 293 16.53 -22.22 -18.27
CA ASP A 293 16.72 -22.44 -16.83
C ASP A 293 15.90 -23.66 -16.37
N LEU A 294 16.59 -24.67 -15.82
CA LEU A 294 15.95 -25.90 -15.34
C LEU A 294 15.20 -25.67 -14.01
N ARG A 295 15.64 -24.70 -13.20
CA ARG A 295 14.98 -24.31 -11.93
C ARG A 295 14.96 -22.79 -11.73
N PRO A 296 14.12 -22.05 -12.47
CA PRO A 296 14.08 -20.59 -12.45
C PRO A 296 13.89 -19.99 -11.05
N GLU A 297 13.19 -20.70 -10.15
CA GLU A 297 12.95 -20.28 -8.77
C GLU A 297 14.21 -20.18 -7.91
N LEU A 298 15.29 -20.88 -8.29
CA LEU A 298 16.59 -20.79 -7.62
C LEU A 298 17.49 -19.71 -8.23
N CYS A 299 17.13 -19.16 -9.40
CA CYS A 299 17.97 -18.25 -10.18
C CYS A 299 17.71 -16.77 -9.80
N THR A 300 17.72 -16.46 -8.51
CA THR A 300 17.45 -15.10 -7.99
C THR A 300 18.71 -14.35 -7.56
N ASN A 301 19.84 -15.04 -7.46
CA ASN A 301 21.11 -14.47 -6.98
C ASN A 301 22.28 -14.92 -7.86
N THR A 302 23.18 -13.99 -8.20
CA THR A 302 24.37 -14.22 -9.04
C THR A 302 25.34 -15.26 -8.48
N SER A 303 25.35 -15.52 -7.17
CA SER A 303 26.14 -16.60 -6.56
C SER A 303 25.76 -18.01 -7.05
N VAL A 304 24.53 -18.20 -7.53
CA VAL A 304 24.06 -19.46 -8.12
C VAL A 304 24.81 -19.77 -9.41
N CYS A 305 25.26 -18.74 -10.14
CA CYS A 305 26.06 -18.91 -11.35
C CYS A 305 27.46 -19.45 -11.09
N GLN A 306 27.98 -19.33 -9.87
CA GLN A 306 29.29 -19.87 -9.50
C GLN A 306 29.21 -21.32 -9.03
N THR A 307 28.10 -21.71 -8.39
CA THR A 307 27.98 -23.01 -7.72
C THR A 307 27.10 -24.00 -8.46
N LYS A 308 26.12 -23.52 -9.24
CA LYS A 308 25.08 -24.34 -9.89
C LYS A 308 24.66 -23.76 -11.25
N SER A 309 25.64 -23.33 -12.05
CA SER A 309 25.39 -22.70 -13.37
C SER A 309 24.52 -23.54 -14.29
N SER A 310 24.64 -24.87 -14.24
CA SER A 310 23.86 -25.79 -15.08
C SER A 310 22.34 -25.80 -14.77
N LEU A 311 21.91 -25.26 -13.63
CA LEU A 311 20.48 -25.15 -13.29
C LEU A 311 19.86 -23.82 -13.74
N CYS A 312 20.69 -22.81 -14.04
CA CYS A 312 20.33 -21.42 -14.30
C CYS A 312 21.06 -20.86 -15.54
N CYS A 313 21.10 -21.65 -16.62
CA CYS A 313 21.89 -21.33 -17.80
C CYS A 313 21.53 -19.98 -18.46
N HIS A 314 20.25 -19.66 -18.59
CA HIS A 314 19.79 -18.43 -19.22
C HIS A 314 20.05 -17.22 -18.31
N PHE A 315 19.70 -17.31 -17.03
CA PHE A 315 19.97 -16.28 -16.02
C PHE A 315 21.47 -15.94 -15.94
N CYS A 316 22.33 -16.96 -15.90
CA CYS A 316 23.77 -16.77 -15.81
C CYS A 316 24.39 -16.23 -17.11
N SER A 317 23.88 -16.63 -18.28
CA SER A 317 24.34 -16.09 -19.57
C SER A 317 24.08 -14.58 -19.69
N LEU A 318 22.92 -14.11 -19.22
CA LEU A 318 22.58 -12.68 -19.20
C LEU A 318 23.51 -11.90 -18.27
N HIS A 319 23.78 -12.42 -17.06
CA HIS A 319 24.63 -11.75 -16.08
C HIS A 319 26.13 -11.77 -16.44
N TYR A 320 26.64 -12.82 -17.08
CA TYR A 320 28.05 -12.85 -17.52
C TYR A 320 28.31 -11.96 -18.74
N LYS A 321 27.32 -11.76 -19.62
CA LYS A 321 27.45 -10.81 -20.74
C LYS A 321 27.56 -9.36 -20.25
N SER A 322 26.95 -8.99 -19.12
CA SER A 322 27.12 -7.65 -18.55
C SER A 322 28.48 -7.47 -17.87
N ALA A 323 29.11 -8.55 -17.38
CA ALA A 323 30.40 -8.49 -16.70
C ALA A 323 31.61 -8.39 -17.67
N ASN A 324 31.51 -8.96 -18.88
CA ASN A 324 32.62 -9.00 -19.83
C ASN A 324 32.79 -7.74 -20.70
N THR A 325 31.97 -6.69 -20.52
CA THR A 325 32.14 -5.40 -21.22
C THR A 325 32.85 -4.34 -20.36
N SER A 326 33.34 -4.68 -19.17
CA SER A 326 34.20 -3.78 -18.38
C SER A 326 35.07 -4.58 -17.43
N THR A 327 36.23 -5.03 -17.91
CA THR A 327 37.33 -5.44 -17.03
C THR A 327 38.46 -4.42 -17.17
N THR A 328 38.22 -3.22 -16.62
CA THR A 328 39.30 -2.42 -16.04
C THR A 328 39.34 -2.77 -14.58
N GLN A 329 40.52 -3.15 -14.12
CA GLN A 329 40.84 -3.62 -12.79
C GLN A 329 40.57 -2.50 -11.77
N PHE A 330 39.39 -2.48 -11.13
CA PHE A 330 39.11 -1.57 -10.02
C PHE A 330 39.39 -2.29 -8.70
N THR A 331 40.58 -2.03 -8.16
CA THR A 331 40.77 -1.93 -6.72
C THR A 331 39.74 -0.94 -6.17
N SER A 332 38.89 -1.42 -5.26
CA SER A 332 37.90 -0.67 -4.48
C SER A 332 38.25 0.80 -4.22
N PRO A 333 37.51 1.76 -4.79
CA PRO A 333 37.40 3.10 -4.25
C PRO A 333 36.00 3.28 -3.63
N ASN A 334 35.95 3.61 -2.34
CA ASN A 334 34.70 3.89 -1.62
C ASN A 334 34.12 5.29 -1.92
N GLU A 335 34.57 5.97 -2.98
CA GLU A 335 34.22 7.38 -3.22
C GLU A 335 33.98 7.65 -4.70
N CYS A 336 32.90 8.39 -5.00
CA CYS A 336 32.61 8.90 -6.34
C CYS A 336 33.70 9.89 -6.77
N VAL A 337 34.36 9.63 -7.89
CA VAL A 337 35.33 10.59 -8.46
C VAL A 337 34.56 11.68 -9.21
N LEU A 338 34.92 12.94 -8.92
CA LEU A 338 34.29 14.11 -9.54
C LEU A 338 34.40 14.05 -11.07
N GLY A 339 33.27 13.88 -11.76
CA GLY A 339 33.21 13.81 -13.22
C GLY A 339 32.74 12.47 -13.80
N GLU A 340 32.54 11.43 -12.98
CA GLU A 340 31.96 10.17 -13.46
C GLU A 340 30.47 10.31 -13.82
N PRO A 341 30.01 9.71 -14.94
CA PRO A 341 28.60 9.71 -15.33
C PRO A 341 27.76 8.82 -14.42
N ASP A 342 26.48 9.16 -14.25
CA ASP A 342 25.55 8.32 -13.47
C ASP A 342 25.31 6.97 -14.18
N LEU A 343 25.40 5.87 -13.43
CA LEU A 343 25.15 4.51 -13.92
C LEU A 343 23.66 4.28 -14.27
N SER A 344 22.75 5.02 -13.63
CA SER A 344 21.31 5.01 -13.97
C SER A 344 20.67 6.37 -13.75
N PRO A 345 20.87 7.32 -14.68
CA PRO A 345 20.40 8.71 -14.54
C PRO A 345 18.90 8.83 -14.26
N GLN A 346 18.10 7.91 -14.83
CA GLN A 346 16.65 7.85 -14.69
C GLN A 346 16.16 7.50 -13.28
N LEU A 347 17.00 6.87 -12.46
CA LEU A 347 16.68 6.60 -11.05
C LEU A 347 17.06 7.79 -10.16
N CYS A 348 18.00 8.64 -10.59
CA CYS A 348 18.55 9.75 -9.81
C CYS A 348 17.61 10.98 -9.74
N THR A 349 16.37 10.79 -9.28
CA THR A 349 15.34 11.85 -9.21
C THR A 349 15.13 12.40 -7.79
N SER A 350 15.56 11.66 -6.76
CA SER A 350 15.34 12.02 -5.35
C SER A 350 16.65 12.14 -4.56
N ARG A 351 16.67 13.04 -3.57
CA ARG A 351 17.81 13.25 -2.66
C ARG A 351 18.09 12.03 -1.77
N SER A 352 17.08 11.24 -1.45
CA SER A 352 17.22 10.04 -0.61
C SER A 352 18.17 9.01 -1.23
N ILE A 353 18.29 9.01 -2.56
CA ILE A 353 19.13 8.05 -3.30
C ILE A 353 20.61 8.29 -3.02
N CYS A 354 21.01 9.54 -2.76
CA CYS A 354 22.38 9.87 -2.37
C CYS A 354 22.77 9.32 -1.00
N GLN A 355 21.79 9.03 -0.13
CA GLN A 355 22.05 8.45 1.19
C GLN A 355 22.11 6.93 1.13
N THR A 356 21.31 6.30 0.29
CA THR A 356 21.19 4.84 0.24
C THR A 356 22.10 4.20 -0.81
N GLN A 357 22.35 4.88 -1.93
CA GLN A 357 23.06 4.34 -3.09
C GLN A 357 23.88 5.44 -3.83
N PRO A 358 24.84 6.10 -3.17
CA PRO A 358 25.57 7.24 -3.75
C PRO A 358 26.32 6.89 -5.04
N LEU A 359 26.82 5.66 -5.17
CA LEU A 359 27.59 5.20 -6.33
C LEU A 359 26.74 5.07 -7.61
N MET A 360 25.41 4.93 -7.50
CA MET A 360 24.53 4.81 -8.67
C MET A 360 24.26 6.16 -9.34
N CYS A 361 24.49 7.25 -8.61
CA CYS A 361 24.09 8.63 -8.94
C CYS A 361 25.18 9.65 -8.62
N CYS A 362 26.45 9.32 -8.88
CA CYS A 362 27.60 10.13 -8.50
C CYS A 362 27.53 11.59 -8.99
N LYS A 363 27.15 11.83 -10.25
CA LYS A 363 27.06 13.18 -10.82
C LYS A 363 25.89 13.96 -10.20
N TYR A 364 24.75 13.31 -10.03
CA TYR A 364 23.58 13.91 -9.38
C TYR A 364 23.84 14.30 -7.92
N CYS A 365 24.49 13.42 -7.15
CA CYS A 365 24.78 13.67 -5.73
C CYS A 365 25.89 14.72 -5.55
N SER A 366 26.96 14.65 -6.34
CA SER A 366 28.05 15.63 -6.31
C SER A 366 27.60 17.04 -6.71
N SER A 367 26.74 17.15 -7.74
CA SER A 367 26.18 18.44 -8.15
C SER A 367 25.29 19.07 -7.08
N ARG A 368 24.68 18.27 -6.21
CA ARG A 368 23.72 18.74 -5.21
C ARG A 368 24.40 19.06 -3.88
N ASP A 369 25.45 18.36 -3.50
CA ASP A 369 26.24 18.71 -2.31
C ASP A 369 27.02 20.02 -2.49
N ASN A 370 27.46 20.33 -3.71
CA ASN A 370 28.04 21.64 -4.04
C ASN A 370 27.01 22.80 -3.99
N SER A 371 25.71 22.50 -4.01
CA SER A 371 24.66 23.52 -3.81
C SER A 371 24.31 23.73 -2.33
N ALA A 372 24.69 22.80 -1.45
CA ALA A 372 24.45 22.89 0.00
C ALA A 372 25.54 23.67 0.76
N SER A 373 26.73 23.86 0.16
CA SER A 373 27.78 24.76 0.68
C SER A 373 27.52 26.24 0.36
N HIS A 374 26.51 26.57 -0.45
CA HIS A 374 25.87 27.87 -0.43
C HIS A 374 24.85 27.92 0.72
N LEU A 375 25.34 27.99 1.97
CA LEU A 375 24.60 28.72 3.00
C LEU A 375 24.41 30.11 2.40
N SER A 376 23.22 30.37 1.86
CA SER A 376 22.92 31.59 1.13
C SER A 376 23.45 32.76 1.95
N LEU A 377 24.32 33.58 1.37
CA LEU A 377 24.78 34.82 2.00
C LEU A 377 23.60 35.61 2.56
N TYR A 378 22.42 35.46 1.95
CA TYR A 378 21.13 35.94 2.41
C TYR A 378 20.71 35.46 3.81
N THR A 379 20.89 34.18 4.14
CA THR A 379 20.54 33.62 5.46
C THR A 379 21.49 34.15 6.54
N ILE A 380 22.78 34.28 6.23
CA ILE A 380 23.76 34.91 7.13
C ILE A 380 23.43 36.39 7.31
N TRP A 381 23.03 37.08 6.23
CA TRP A 381 22.65 38.50 6.28
C TRP A 381 21.38 38.74 7.12
N ILE A 382 20.35 37.91 6.98
CA ILE A 382 19.14 37.95 7.82
C ILE A 382 19.48 37.72 9.28
N TYR A 383 20.34 36.72 9.57
CA TYR A 383 20.70 36.41 10.96
C TYR A 383 21.49 37.57 11.60
N CYS A 384 22.44 38.15 10.87
CA CYS A 384 23.17 39.35 11.31
C CYS A 384 22.24 40.56 11.50
N PHE A 385 21.26 40.76 10.60
CA PHE A 385 20.30 41.85 10.70
C PHE A 385 19.37 41.68 11.92
N CYS A 386 18.90 40.46 12.21
CA CYS A 386 18.09 40.17 13.39
C CYS A 386 18.86 40.42 14.69
N ILE A 387 20.14 40.03 14.77
CA ILE A 387 20.97 40.29 15.95
C ILE A 387 21.20 41.79 16.15
N ALA A 388 21.53 42.52 15.08
CA ALA A 388 21.71 43.97 15.14
C ALA A 388 20.42 44.70 15.57
N PHE A 389 19.27 44.28 15.05
CA PHE A 389 17.97 44.83 15.42
C PHE A 389 17.62 44.57 16.90
N PHE A 390 17.89 43.36 17.40
CA PHE A 390 17.69 43.03 18.81
C PHE A 390 18.59 43.84 19.74
N LEU A 391 19.86 44.03 19.36
CA LEU A 391 20.79 44.87 20.12
C LEU A 391 20.36 46.34 20.12
N TYR A 392 19.88 46.86 18.98
CA TYR A 392 19.38 48.23 18.85
C TYR A 392 18.16 48.50 19.73
N ILE A 393 17.19 47.58 19.78
CA ILE A 393 16.04 47.70 20.68
C ILE A 393 16.51 47.73 22.14
N LYS A 394 17.47 46.87 22.51
CA LYS A 394 17.94 46.76 23.89
C LYS A 394 18.66 48.03 24.38
N THR A 395 19.34 48.76 23.50
CA THR A 395 20.05 50.00 23.84
C THR A 395 19.16 51.25 23.91
N ASN A 396 17.97 51.25 23.31
CA ASN A 396 17.07 52.41 23.32
C ASN A 396 15.98 52.34 24.40
N VAL A 397 15.94 51.26 25.18
CA VAL A 397 14.93 51.02 26.24
C VAL A 397 15.52 51.24 27.64
N TYR A 398 16.75 51.76 27.76
CA TYR A 398 17.39 52.11 29.03
C TYR A 398 17.79 53.58 29.09
#